data_AF-A0A136JA87-F1
#
_entry.id   AF-A0A136JA87-F1
#
_cell.length_a   1.000
_cell.length_b   1.000
_cell.length_c   1.000
_cell.angle_alpha   90.00
_cell.angle_beta   90.00
_cell.angle_gamma   90.00
#
_symmetry.space_group_name_H-M   'P 1'
#
loop_
_entity.id
_entity.type
_entity.pdbx_description
1 polymer ?
#
loop_
_entity_poly.entity_id
_entity_poly.type
_entity_poly.pdbx_seq_one_letter_code
_entity_poly.pdbx_strand_id
1 'polypeptide(L)'
;MLFNLHSCVFLFVLLLSCFAASPAGASSESELVGAMEILPRQQARPGEVLLSNLQPFSGSLGGFAAPSISQSKDSRRPFEVDGNTFNSFSAAADRACDNQKNKCADAANAGRNRAFSVGECDQQNERCKTAAKSAKDTNFATFSFADADNEYFCEG
;
A
#
# COMPACT_ATOMS: atom_id res chain seq x y z
N MET A 1 1.57 -8.92 50.48
CA MET A 1 0.24 -8.89 51.13
C MET A 1 -0.30 -7.49 50.86
N LEU A 2 -1.31 -7.23 50.00
CA LEU A 2 -2.73 -7.59 50.11
C LEU A 2 -3.28 -7.15 51.49
N PHE A 3 -4.36 -6.40 51.71
CA PHE A 3 -5.62 -6.02 51.03
C PHE A 3 -6.16 -4.74 51.74
N ASN A 4 -7.04 -3.91 51.20
CA ASN A 4 -8.52 -4.01 51.30
C ASN A 4 -9.12 -2.72 50.67
N LEU A 5 -10.18 -2.67 49.84
CA LEU A 5 -11.50 -3.34 49.76
C LEU A 5 -12.64 -2.53 50.44
N HIS A 6 -13.72 -2.35 49.66
CA HIS A 6 -15.07 -1.81 49.94
C HIS A 6 -15.28 -0.30 49.73
N SER A 7 -15.89 0.13 48.62
CA SER A 7 -17.32 0.03 48.29
C SER A 7 -18.19 0.81 49.26
N CYS A 8 -18.87 1.84 48.73
CA CYS A 8 -20.31 2.10 48.88
C CYS A 8 -20.61 3.57 48.58
N VAL A 9 -21.73 3.80 47.88
CA VAL A 9 -22.46 5.07 47.78
C VAL A 9 -21.70 6.15 46.98
N PHE A 10 -22.06 6.50 45.75
CA PHE A 10 -23.33 7.11 45.38
C PHE A 10 -23.63 6.87 43.90
N LEU A 11 -24.57 5.98 43.68
CA LEU A 11 -25.42 5.97 42.50
C LEU A 11 -26.44 7.10 42.71
N PHE A 12 -26.41 8.15 41.88
CA PHE A 12 -27.50 9.06 41.48
C PHE A 12 -26.91 10.44 41.12
N VAL A 13 -26.92 10.83 39.84
CA VAL A 13 -27.62 12.03 39.33
C VAL A 13 -27.52 11.99 37.80
N LEU A 14 -28.68 11.77 37.19
CA LEU A 14 -29.00 11.85 35.78
C LEU A 14 -29.24 13.34 35.45
N LEU A 15 -28.42 14.01 34.63
CA LEU A 15 -28.83 15.28 34.00
C LEU A 15 -28.22 15.49 32.60
N LEU A 16 -29.16 15.54 31.65
CA LEU A 16 -29.10 16.14 30.31
C LEU A 16 -28.23 17.41 30.23
N SER A 17 -27.40 17.53 29.19
CA SER A 17 -27.17 18.79 28.49
C SER A 17 -26.71 18.52 27.06
N CYS A 18 -27.65 18.62 26.12
CA CYS A 18 -27.38 18.79 24.70
C CYS A 18 -26.86 20.23 24.50
N PHE A 19 -25.69 20.42 23.89
CA PHE A 19 -25.24 21.75 23.45
C PHE A 19 -25.16 21.76 21.92
N ALA A 20 -26.18 22.35 21.32
CA ALA A 20 -26.18 22.83 19.94
C ALA A 20 -26.46 24.34 19.99
N ALA A 21 -25.58 25.16 19.41
CA ALA A 21 -25.93 26.48 18.85
C ALA A 21 -24.74 27.09 18.09
N SER A 22 -24.96 27.32 16.80
CA SER A 22 -24.11 28.05 15.83
C SER A 22 -24.02 29.56 16.12
N PRO A 23 -23.32 30.32 15.24
CA PRO A 23 -24.12 31.28 14.47
C PRO A 23 -23.85 31.25 12.96
N ALA A 24 -24.93 31.64 12.27
CA ALA A 24 -25.10 31.72 10.83
C ALA A 24 -24.37 32.91 10.19
N GLY A 25 -24.02 32.74 8.91
CA GLY A 25 -23.81 33.83 7.96
C GLY A 25 -24.61 33.54 6.67
N ALA A 26 -25.76 34.19 6.53
CA ALA A 26 -26.49 34.40 5.28
C ALA A 26 -25.94 35.70 4.63
N SER A 27 -26.07 36.08 3.36
CA SER A 27 -26.90 35.75 2.19
C SER A 27 -26.15 36.37 0.97
N SER A 28 -26.38 36.05 -0.30
CA SER A 28 -27.53 36.51 -1.08
C SER A 28 -27.77 35.65 -2.33
N GLU A 29 -29.03 35.70 -2.77
CA GLU A 29 -29.75 34.77 -3.60
C GLU A 29 -29.87 35.27 -5.05
N SER A 30 -30.00 34.37 -6.02
CA SER A 30 -31.03 34.48 -7.06
C SER A 30 -31.20 33.17 -7.82
N GLU A 31 -32.44 32.69 -7.75
CA GLU A 31 -32.99 31.46 -8.31
C GLU A 31 -33.09 31.50 -9.84
N LEU A 32 -32.97 30.35 -10.50
CA LEU A 32 -33.96 29.95 -11.50
C LEU A 32 -33.99 28.43 -11.70
N VAL A 33 -35.06 27.83 -11.16
CA VAL A 33 -35.86 26.69 -11.65
C VAL A 33 -35.32 25.90 -12.85
N GLY A 34 -35.14 24.58 -12.70
CA GLY A 34 -35.06 23.69 -13.85
C GLY A 34 -34.62 22.26 -13.52
N ALA A 35 -35.58 21.34 -13.56
CA ALA A 35 -35.42 19.90 -13.75
C ALA A 35 -34.51 19.12 -12.78
N MET A 36 -35.18 18.29 -11.98
CA MET A 36 -34.71 16.98 -11.55
C MET A 36 -34.28 16.15 -12.77
N GLU A 37 -33.11 16.44 -13.32
CA GLU A 37 -32.36 15.47 -14.11
C GLU A 37 -31.56 14.65 -13.08
N ILE A 38 -32.10 13.47 -12.78
CA ILE A 38 -31.35 12.38 -12.17
C ILE A 38 -30.22 12.06 -13.15
N LEU A 39 -29.11 12.81 -13.07
CA LEU A 39 -27.87 12.38 -13.68
C LEU A 39 -27.58 11.02 -13.06
N PRO A 40 -27.43 9.95 -13.87
CA PRO A 40 -26.90 8.72 -13.32
C PRO A 40 -25.56 9.12 -12.73
N ARG A 41 -25.42 8.95 -11.41
CA ARG A 41 -24.11 8.72 -10.80
C ARG A 41 -23.51 7.63 -11.68
N GLN A 42 -22.66 8.03 -12.63
CA GLN A 42 -21.86 7.10 -13.40
C GLN A 42 -21.13 6.33 -12.32
N GLN A 43 -21.60 5.11 -12.11
CA GLN A 43 -21.08 4.18 -11.13
C GLN A 43 -19.61 4.01 -11.53
N ALA A 44 -18.71 4.73 -10.87
CA ALA A 44 -17.34 4.28 -10.79
C ALA A 44 -17.44 2.89 -10.19
N ARG A 45 -17.32 1.85 -11.03
CA ARG A 45 -17.37 0.47 -10.58
C ARG A 45 -16.41 0.34 -9.41
N PRO A 46 -16.87 -0.10 -8.23
CA PRO A 46 -15.94 -0.46 -7.18
C PRO A 46 -15.14 -1.69 -7.62
N GLY A 47 -13.83 -1.59 -7.45
CA GLY A 47 -13.04 -2.72 -6.97
C GLY A 47 -12.40 -3.63 -8.01
N GLU A 48 -11.48 -3.11 -8.82
CA GLU A 48 -10.35 -3.93 -9.29
C GLU A 48 -9.06 -3.43 -8.62
N VAL A 49 -8.60 -4.12 -7.58
CA VAL A 49 -7.26 -3.85 -7.02
C VAL A 49 -6.27 -4.73 -7.78
N LEU A 50 -5.69 -4.17 -8.84
CA LEU A 50 -4.56 -4.79 -9.52
C LEU A 50 -3.30 -4.53 -8.70
N LEU A 51 -2.67 -5.59 -8.18
CA LEU A 51 -1.33 -5.47 -7.61
C LEU A 51 -0.38 -4.98 -8.71
N SER A 52 -0.05 -3.70 -8.69
CA SER A 52 0.74 -3.08 -9.76
C SER A 52 2.25 -3.33 -9.61
N ASN A 53 2.67 -3.76 -8.42
CA ASN A 53 4.06 -4.05 -8.10
C ASN A 53 4.15 -5.26 -7.16
N LEU A 54 4.87 -6.29 -7.59
CA LEU A 54 5.13 -7.50 -6.78
C LEU A 54 6.47 -7.47 -6.05
N GLN A 55 7.22 -6.36 -6.05
CA GLN A 55 8.50 -6.26 -5.34
C GLN A 55 8.27 -6.12 -3.82
N PRO A 56 8.57 -7.15 -2.98
CA PRO A 56 8.29 -7.09 -1.55
C PRO A 56 9.36 -6.33 -0.74
N PHE A 57 10.54 -6.07 -1.32
CA PHE A 57 11.64 -5.45 -0.60
C PHE A 57 11.60 -3.92 -0.71
N SER A 58 11.55 -3.23 0.42
CA SER A 58 11.48 -1.77 0.51
C SER A 58 12.78 -1.09 0.96
N GLY A 59 13.80 -1.86 1.36
CA GLY A 59 15.09 -1.30 1.77
C GLY A 59 15.79 -0.59 0.61
N SER A 60 16.47 0.52 0.88
CA SER A 60 17.04 1.39 -0.16
C SER A 60 18.34 2.08 0.30
N LEU A 61 19.43 1.31 0.36
CA LEU A 61 20.71 1.82 0.85
C LEU A 61 21.22 2.89 -0.12
N GLY A 62 21.64 4.03 0.40
CA GLY A 62 22.02 5.17 -0.44
C GLY A 62 20.87 5.76 -1.26
N GLY A 63 19.60 5.43 -0.95
CA GLY A 63 18.43 5.91 -1.67
C GLY A 63 18.05 5.09 -2.91
N PHE A 64 18.73 3.96 -3.17
CA PHE A 64 18.45 3.11 -4.33
C PHE A 64 17.50 1.98 -3.96
N ALA A 65 16.22 2.11 -4.34
CA ALA A 65 15.24 1.03 -4.17
C ALA A 65 15.31 0.02 -5.32
N ALA A 66 14.83 -1.21 -5.07
CA ALA A 66 14.59 -2.18 -6.12
C ALA A 66 13.49 -1.70 -7.07
N PRO A 67 13.65 -1.87 -8.39
CA PRO A 67 12.62 -1.54 -9.35
C PRO A 67 11.37 -2.40 -9.14
N SER A 68 10.23 -1.87 -9.57
CA SER A 68 8.96 -2.58 -9.49
C SER A 68 8.95 -3.80 -10.39
N ILE A 69 8.27 -4.86 -9.93
CA ILE A 69 7.93 -6.02 -10.75
C ILE A 69 6.49 -5.81 -11.22
N SER A 70 6.31 -5.38 -12.46
CA SER A 70 5.00 -5.03 -13.04
C SER A 70 4.54 -6.09 -14.04
N GLN A 71 3.26 -6.03 -14.39
CA GLN A 71 2.68 -6.92 -15.39
C GLN A 71 3.13 -6.50 -16.79
N SER A 72 3.70 -7.44 -17.55
CA SER A 72 4.07 -7.22 -18.93
C SER A 72 2.87 -7.39 -19.88
N LYS A 73 3.07 -7.05 -21.16
CA LYS A 73 2.08 -7.27 -22.22
C LYS A 73 2.18 -8.66 -22.88
N ASP A 74 3.23 -9.45 -22.61
CA ASP A 74 3.38 -10.82 -23.14
C ASP A 74 2.93 -11.84 -22.10
N SER A 75 1.83 -12.53 -22.37
CA SER A 75 1.28 -13.55 -21.49
C SER A 75 2.22 -14.72 -21.20
N ARG A 76 3.22 -14.98 -22.05
CA ARG A 76 4.25 -16.02 -21.83
C ARG A 76 5.38 -15.53 -20.94
N ARG A 77 5.51 -14.22 -20.75
CA ARG A 77 6.52 -13.56 -19.92
C ARG A 77 5.85 -12.48 -19.07
N PRO A 78 4.95 -12.86 -18.14
CA PRO A 78 4.01 -11.93 -17.53
C PRO A 78 4.65 -10.90 -16.58
N PHE A 79 5.91 -11.08 -16.19
CA PHE A 79 6.62 -10.16 -15.30
C PHE A 79 7.52 -9.23 -16.09
N GLU A 80 7.59 -7.96 -15.72
CA GLU A 80 8.49 -6.96 -16.29
C GLU A 80 9.26 -6.22 -15.20
N VAL A 81 10.55 -5.98 -15.45
CA VAL A 81 11.46 -5.20 -14.60
C VAL A 81 12.37 -4.36 -15.49
N ASP A 82 12.28 -3.04 -15.37
CA ASP A 82 13.08 -2.08 -16.16
C ASP A 82 13.08 -2.42 -17.67
N GLY A 83 11.92 -2.76 -18.23
CA GLY A 83 11.74 -3.13 -19.65
C GLY A 83 12.18 -4.55 -20.04
N ASN A 84 12.70 -5.35 -19.11
CA ASN A 84 13.02 -6.76 -19.33
C ASN A 84 11.86 -7.64 -18.86
N THR A 85 11.42 -8.61 -19.67
CA THR A 85 10.32 -9.49 -19.29
C THR A 85 10.78 -10.87 -18.83
N PHE A 86 10.02 -11.54 -17.96
CA PHE A 86 10.38 -12.82 -17.36
C PHE A 86 9.18 -13.76 -17.32
N ASN A 87 9.45 -15.06 -17.43
CA ASN A 87 8.43 -16.10 -17.33
C ASN A 87 8.13 -16.53 -15.89
N SER A 88 8.93 -16.11 -14.91
CA SER A 88 8.73 -16.42 -13.49
C SER A 88 9.00 -15.21 -12.60
N PHE A 89 8.26 -15.14 -11.49
CA PHE A 89 8.44 -14.12 -10.48
C PHE A 89 9.85 -14.14 -9.88
N SER A 90 10.39 -15.33 -9.58
CA SER A 90 11.74 -15.45 -9.00
C SER A 90 12.80 -14.80 -9.89
N ALA A 91 12.77 -15.06 -11.20
CA ALA A 91 13.73 -14.47 -12.14
C ALA A 91 13.58 -12.94 -12.24
N ALA A 92 12.34 -12.45 -12.24
CA ALA A 92 12.07 -11.01 -12.22
C ALA A 92 12.57 -10.35 -10.91
N ALA A 93 12.29 -10.97 -9.76
CA ALA A 93 12.69 -10.47 -8.47
C ALA A 93 14.21 -10.47 -8.29
N ASP A 94 14.90 -11.53 -8.71
CA ASP A 94 16.36 -11.58 -8.74
C ASP A 94 16.92 -10.45 -9.60
N ARG A 95 16.36 -10.23 -10.80
CA ARG A 95 16.76 -9.12 -11.67
C ARG A 95 16.57 -7.76 -10.99
N ALA A 96 15.46 -7.55 -10.30
CA ALA A 96 15.17 -6.31 -9.59
C ALA A 96 16.18 -6.07 -8.47
N CYS A 97 16.47 -7.08 -7.65
CA CYS A 97 17.46 -6.98 -6.58
C CYS A 97 18.88 -6.73 -7.14
N ASP A 98 19.26 -7.37 -8.24
CA ASP A 98 20.55 -7.13 -8.88
C ASP A 98 20.64 -5.72 -9.50
N ASN A 99 19.54 -5.20 -10.07
CA ASN A 99 19.45 -3.81 -10.53
C ASN A 99 19.63 -2.81 -9.38
N GLN A 100 19.03 -3.08 -8.23
CA GLN A 100 19.24 -2.27 -7.02
C GLN A 100 20.70 -2.27 -6.61
N LYS A 101 21.29 -3.46 -6.50
CA LYS A 101 22.68 -3.65 -6.06
C LYS A 101 23.64 -2.91 -6.98
N ASN A 102 23.44 -2.96 -8.29
CA ASN A 102 24.30 -2.27 -9.24
C ASN A 102 24.25 -0.74 -9.04
N LYS A 103 23.04 -0.17 -8.94
CA LYS A 103 22.87 1.27 -8.65
C LYS A 103 23.53 1.67 -7.31
N CYS A 104 23.34 0.84 -6.28
CA CYS A 104 23.98 1.04 -4.98
C CYS A 104 25.50 0.98 -5.08
N ALA A 105 26.06 -0.04 -5.75
CA ALA A 105 27.49 -0.23 -5.90
C ALA A 105 28.14 0.90 -6.72
N ASP A 106 27.47 1.35 -7.78
CA ASP A 106 27.91 2.50 -8.58
C ASP A 106 28.02 3.77 -7.71
N ALA A 107 27.04 4.00 -6.83
CA ALA A 107 27.05 5.12 -5.91
C ALA A 107 28.06 4.98 -4.75
N ALA A 108 28.33 3.76 -4.28
CA ALA A 108 29.39 3.49 -3.31
C ALA A 108 30.78 3.73 -3.93
N ASN A 109 30.94 3.38 -5.21
CA ASN A 109 32.20 3.57 -5.95
C ASN A 109 32.39 5.00 -6.46
N ALA A 110 31.32 5.79 -6.57
CA ALA A 110 31.40 7.18 -7.01
C ALA A 110 32.25 8.02 -6.04
N GLY A 111 33.38 8.56 -6.53
CA GLY A 111 34.10 9.69 -5.93
C GLY A 111 34.63 9.53 -4.49
N ARG A 112 34.65 8.31 -3.92
CA ARG A 112 34.96 7.98 -2.50
C ARG A 112 33.81 8.24 -1.52
N ASN A 113 32.58 7.88 -1.88
CA ASN A 113 31.47 7.83 -0.92
C ASN A 113 31.89 7.05 0.34
N ARG A 114 31.81 7.70 1.52
CA ARG A 114 32.16 7.13 2.84
C ARG A 114 30.92 6.69 3.63
N ALA A 115 29.72 6.97 3.11
CA ALA A 115 28.48 6.72 3.84
C ALA A 115 28.11 5.23 3.86
N PHE A 116 28.48 4.49 2.81
CA PHE A 116 28.28 3.05 2.70
C PHE A 116 29.26 2.45 1.68
N SER A 117 29.40 1.14 1.71
CA SER A 117 30.32 0.33 0.91
C SER A 117 29.60 -0.62 -0.04
N VAL A 118 30.32 -1.13 -1.04
CA VAL A 118 29.80 -2.17 -1.95
C VAL A 118 29.39 -3.43 -1.17
N GLY A 119 30.11 -3.79 -0.09
CA GLY A 119 29.75 -4.92 0.76
C GLY A 119 28.43 -4.74 1.51
N GLU A 120 28.01 -3.50 1.79
CA GLU A 120 26.67 -3.23 2.33
C GLU A 120 25.59 -3.29 1.23
N CYS A 121 25.93 -2.92 -0.02
CA CYS A 121 25.06 -3.15 -1.17
C CYS A 121 24.83 -4.65 -1.42
N ASP A 122 25.86 -5.49 -1.25
CA ASP A 122 25.75 -6.94 -1.37
C ASP A 122 24.83 -7.52 -0.28
N GLN A 123 25.00 -7.10 0.98
CA GLN A 123 24.10 -7.48 2.07
C GLN A 123 22.65 -7.04 1.82
N GLN A 124 22.45 -5.86 1.24
CA GLN A 124 21.12 -5.41 0.82
C GLN A 124 20.54 -6.32 -0.27
N ASN A 125 21.34 -6.73 -1.26
CA ASN A 125 20.91 -7.66 -2.30
C ASN A 125 20.44 -9.01 -1.72
N GLU A 126 21.18 -9.56 -0.77
CA GLU A 126 20.81 -10.82 -0.09
C GLU A 126 19.48 -10.69 0.66
N ARG A 127 19.27 -9.57 1.36
CA ARG A 127 17.99 -9.28 2.03
C ARG A 127 16.86 -9.12 1.03
N CYS A 128 17.11 -8.45 -0.09
CA CYS A 128 16.14 -8.31 -1.18
C CYS A 128 15.73 -9.66 -1.75
N LYS A 129 16.69 -10.52 -2.09
CA LYS A 129 16.42 -11.88 -2.61
C LYS A 129 15.74 -12.77 -1.57
N THR A 130 16.06 -12.60 -0.29
CA THR A 130 15.40 -13.34 0.80
C THR A 130 13.94 -12.90 0.99
N ALA A 131 13.67 -11.59 0.89
CA ALA A 131 12.31 -11.06 0.91
C ALA A 131 11.50 -11.57 -0.30
N ALA A 132 12.11 -11.57 -1.49
CA ALA A 132 11.50 -12.12 -2.70
C ALA A 132 11.11 -13.61 -2.54
N LYS A 133 11.98 -14.42 -1.96
CA LYS A 133 11.69 -15.84 -1.68
C LYS A 133 10.54 -16.05 -0.69
N SER A 134 10.28 -15.07 0.18
CA SER A 134 9.20 -15.10 1.16
C SER A 134 7.92 -14.37 0.70
N ALA A 135 7.87 -13.89 -0.55
CA ALA A 135 6.74 -13.15 -1.07
C ALA A 135 5.48 -14.03 -1.13
N LYS A 136 4.36 -13.51 -0.64
CA LYS A 136 3.05 -14.17 -0.70
C LYS A 136 2.41 -13.97 -2.08
N ASP A 137 2.54 -12.76 -2.61
CA ASP A 137 2.00 -12.38 -3.91
C ASP A 137 3.08 -12.53 -4.98
N THR A 138 3.00 -13.61 -5.75
CA THR A 138 3.95 -13.93 -6.82
C THR A 138 3.31 -13.91 -8.21
N ASN A 139 2.05 -13.49 -8.29
CA ASN A 139 1.29 -13.38 -9.54
C ASN A 139 0.44 -12.12 -9.54
N PHE A 140 0.16 -11.58 -10.73
CA PHE A 140 -0.76 -10.47 -10.91
C PHE A 140 -2.19 -10.99 -10.82
N ALA A 141 -2.78 -10.89 -9.63
CA ALA A 141 -4.19 -11.16 -9.42
C ALA A 141 -5.00 -9.88 -9.62
N THR A 142 -6.02 -9.97 -10.46
CA THR A 142 -7.11 -9.00 -10.55
C THR A 142 -8.10 -9.36 -9.44
N PHE A 143 -8.05 -8.63 -8.32
CA PHE A 143 -9.07 -8.78 -7.28
C PHE A 143 -10.28 -7.94 -7.68
N SER A 144 -11.26 -8.60 -8.29
CA SER A 144 -12.57 -8.02 -8.57
C SER A 144 -13.47 -8.18 -7.36
N PHE A 145 -13.78 -7.09 -6.66
CA PHE A 145 -14.81 -7.06 -5.63
C PHE A 145 -16.18 -6.86 -6.30
N ALA A 146 -16.54 -7.79 -7.16
CA ALA A 146 -17.76 -7.73 -7.95
C ALA A 146 -18.85 -8.65 -7.39
N ASP A 147 -18.92 -8.85 -6.07
CA ASP A 147 -20.05 -9.55 -5.45
C ASP A 147 -20.32 -8.92 -4.08
N ALA A 148 -21.42 -8.17 -3.98
CA ALA A 148 -21.94 -7.61 -2.73
C ALA A 148 -22.74 -8.64 -1.91
N ASP A 149 -22.66 -9.94 -2.23
CA ASP A 149 -23.54 -10.97 -1.65
C ASP A 149 -22.78 -12.23 -1.19
N ASN A 150 -21.61 -12.09 -0.55
CA ASN A 150 -21.09 -13.18 0.30
C ASN A 150 -20.17 -12.64 1.40
N GLU A 151 -20.76 -12.34 2.56
CA GLU A 151 -20.05 -12.22 3.84
C GLU A 151 -19.26 -13.51 4.12
N TYR A 152 -17.96 -13.52 3.79
CA TYR A 152 -17.05 -14.54 4.27
C TYR A 152 -15.78 -13.88 4.83
N PHE A 153 -15.95 -13.39 6.06
CA PHE A 153 -15.02 -13.55 7.17
C PHE A 153 -13.55 -13.16 6.90
N CYS A 154 -13.24 -11.88 7.16
CA CYS A 154 -11.92 -11.55 7.71
C CYS A 154 -11.88 -12.00 9.17
N GLU A 155 -11.61 -13.27 9.47
CA GLU A 155 -10.95 -13.65 10.72
C GLU A 155 -9.79 -14.60 10.45
N GLY A 156 -8.65 -14.27 11.06
CA GLY A 156 -7.40 -15.00 11.03
C GLY A 156 -6.29 -14.19 11.68
#